data_AF-A0A444W0A4-F1
#
_entry.id   AF-A0A444W0A4-F1
#
_cell.length_a   1.000
_cell.length_b   1.000
_cell.length_c   1.000
_cell.angle_alpha   90.00
_cell.angle_beta   90.00
_cell.angle_gamma   90.00
#
_symmetry.space_group_name_H-M   'P 1'
#
loop_
_entity.id
_entity.type
_entity.pdbx_description
1 polymer ?
#
loop_
_entity_poly.entity_id
_entity_poly.type
_entity_poly.pdbx_seq_one_letter_code
_entity_poly.pdbx_strand_id
1 'polypeptide(L)'
;MEKIKNRIAICELEYDEIQESSLASDEEIQELAFYFRQPLPKELITFYKTIGGIESDETFSIFSLGNLLNQIQERTNLKHNSTGIIDMIIAFWANDRPEFQEYKFLTEEQTQKINEAFSCIGWMMSEEDINESGEYVIFDKNGSFANIYCHQDKIKSTVNQLLELLESGLPGRSLENVLEELFERAEGNLSRWD
;
A
#
# COMPACT_ATOMS: atom_id res chain seq x y z
N MET A 1 12.06 11.53 -6.68
CA MET A 1 12.24 10.09 -6.96
C MET A 1 13.69 9.63 -6.93
N GLU A 2 14.67 10.47 -7.29
CA GLU A 2 16.09 10.09 -7.27
C GLU A 2 16.59 9.65 -5.89
N LYS A 3 16.12 10.30 -4.82
CA LYS A 3 16.46 9.91 -3.44
C LYS A 3 15.96 8.50 -3.10
N ILE A 4 14.75 8.16 -3.52
CA ILE A 4 14.18 6.80 -3.38
C ILE A 4 15.02 5.79 -4.17
N LYS A 5 15.40 6.10 -5.41
CA LYS A 5 16.28 5.22 -6.21
C LYS A 5 17.60 4.92 -5.53
N ASN A 6 18.26 5.95 -5.00
CA ASN A 6 19.50 5.77 -4.25
C ASN A 6 19.28 4.93 -3.00
N ARG A 7 18.12 5.06 -2.35
CA ARG A 7 17.78 4.28 -1.18
C ARG A 7 17.58 2.80 -1.50
N ILE A 8 16.83 2.51 -2.55
CA ILE A 8 16.65 1.13 -3.07
C ILE A 8 18.02 0.51 -3.35
N ALA A 9 18.91 1.21 -4.04
CA ALA A 9 20.24 0.67 -4.36
C ALA A 9 21.11 0.40 -3.11
N ILE A 10 20.95 1.19 -2.04
CA ILE A 10 21.62 0.91 -0.76
C ILE A 10 21.02 -0.34 -0.12
N CYS A 11 19.69 -0.44 -0.09
CA CYS A 11 18.99 -1.59 0.46
C CYS A 11 19.26 -2.88 -0.33
N GLU A 12 19.33 -2.86 -1.66
CA GLU A 12 19.72 -4.02 -2.48
C GLU A 12 21.09 -4.57 -2.08
N LEU A 13 22.04 -3.69 -1.75
CA LEU A 13 23.38 -4.09 -1.29
C LEU A 13 23.39 -4.67 0.13
N GLU A 14 22.43 -4.27 0.98
CA GLU A 14 22.35 -4.70 2.37
C GLU A 14 21.48 -5.95 2.56
N TYR A 15 20.42 -6.09 1.76
CA TYR A 15 19.35 -7.07 1.98
C TYR A 15 19.25 -8.14 0.90
N ASP A 16 19.92 -8.03 -0.26
CA ASP A 16 19.89 -9.00 -1.39
C ASP A 16 18.48 -9.42 -1.88
N GLU A 17 17.42 -8.77 -1.38
CA GLU A 17 16.03 -9.23 -1.46
C GLU A 17 15.11 -8.25 -2.20
N ILE A 18 15.51 -6.99 -2.41
CA ILE A 18 14.70 -6.07 -3.21
C ILE A 18 14.88 -6.40 -4.69
N GLN A 19 13.77 -6.74 -5.35
CA GLN A 19 13.72 -7.12 -6.76
C GLN A 19 13.50 -5.88 -7.64
N GLU A 20 14.34 -5.73 -8.66
CA GLU A 20 14.10 -4.74 -9.71
C GLU A 20 12.76 -5.01 -10.41
N SER A 21 11.88 -4.02 -10.39
CA SER A 21 10.59 -4.07 -11.06
C SER A 21 10.66 -3.50 -12.47
N SER A 22 9.93 -4.09 -13.42
CA SER A 22 9.82 -3.53 -14.76
C SER A 22 9.12 -2.16 -14.74
N LEU A 23 9.67 -1.20 -15.50
CA LEU A 23 9.08 0.12 -15.66
C LEU A 23 7.77 0.05 -16.46
N ALA A 24 6.77 0.81 -16.02
CA ALA A 24 5.47 0.84 -16.68
C ALA A 24 5.49 1.60 -18.01
N SER A 25 4.89 0.99 -19.03
CA SER A 25 4.49 1.62 -20.28
C SER A 25 3.28 2.54 -20.12
N ASP A 26 3.00 3.36 -21.14
CA ASP A 26 1.81 4.22 -21.13
C ASP A 26 0.51 3.40 -21.18
N GLU A 27 0.52 2.26 -21.89
CA GLU A 27 -0.59 1.33 -21.98
C GLU A 27 -0.91 0.69 -20.61
N GLU A 28 0.11 0.26 -19.89
CA GLU A 28 -0.03 -0.30 -18.54
C GLU A 28 -0.59 0.72 -17.54
N ILE A 29 -0.13 1.98 -17.61
CA ILE A 29 -0.67 3.06 -16.77
C ILE A 29 -2.16 3.31 -17.08
N GLN A 30 -2.56 3.23 -18.35
CA GLN A 30 -3.97 3.37 -18.75
C GLN A 30 -4.81 2.20 -18.25
N GLU A 31 -4.30 0.97 -18.33
CA GLU A 31 -4.97 -0.20 -17.78
C GLU A 31 -5.14 -0.08 -16.26
N LEU A 32 -4.08 0.32 -15.55
CA LEU A 32 -4.13 0.51 -14.10
C LEU A 32 -5.19 1.54 -13.70
N ALA A 33 -5.32 2.63 -14.45
CA ALA A 33 -6.31 3.67 -14.19
C ALA A 33 -7.76 3.15 -14.27
N PHE A 34 -8.04 2.06 -14.98
CA PHE A 34 -9.37 1.42 -15.03
C PHE A 34 -9.75 0.77 -13.69
N TYR A 35 -8.77 0.26 -12.94
CA TYR A 35 -8.99 -0.44 -11.68
C TYR A 35 -9.13 0.50 -10.48
N PHE A 36 -8.53 1.69 -10.55
CA PHE A 36 -8.70 2.69 -9.52
C PHE A 36 -9.99 3.50 -9.73
N ARG A 37 -10.77 3.68 -8.66
CA ARG A 37 -12.00 4.50 -8.69
C ARG A 37 -11.73 6.01 -8.71
N GLN A 38 -10.46 6.40 -8.73
CA GLN A 38 -10.00 7.79 -8.66
C GLN A 38 -8.80 8.01 -9.59
N PRO A 39 -8.53 9.27 -10.01
CA PRO A 39 -7.40 9.57 -10.88
C PRO A 39 -6.07 9.13 -10.27
N LEU A 40 -5.19 8.54 -11.08
CA LEU A 40 -3.83 8.24 -10.66
C LEU A 40 -3.06 9.55 -10.40
N PRO A 41 -2.46 9.72 -9.20
CA PRO A 41 -1.63 10.88 -8.92
C PRO A 41 -0.42 10.92 -9.85
N LYS A 42 -0.01 12.13 -10.28
CA LYS A 42 1.15 12.30 -11.17
C LYS A 42 2.44 11.69 -10.60
N GLU A 43 2.60 11.77 -9.28
CA GLU A 43 3.75 11.22 -8.60
C GLU A 43 3.76 9.68 -8.64
N LEU A 44 2.60 9.04 -8.53
CA LEU A 44 2.46 7.59 -8.67
C LEU A 44 2.78 7.12 -10.11
N ILE A 45 2.31 7.87 -11.12
CA ILE A 45 2.69 7.59 -12.52
C ILE A 45 4.20 7.74 -12.71
N THR A 46 4.81 8.75 -12.10
CA THR A 46 6.26 8.97 -12.15
C THR A 46 7.01 7.84 -11.46
N PHE A 47 6.53 7.37 -10.30
CA PHE A 47 7.07 6.21 -9.61
C PHE A 47 7.07 4.97 -10.51
N TYR A 48 5.93 4.60 -11.09
CA TYR A 48 5.84 3.44 -11.99
C TYR A 48 6.73 3.54 -13.23
N LYS A 49 6.91 4.73 -13.78
CA LYS A 49 7.77 4.94 -14.97
C LYS A 49 9.26 5.01 -14.68
N THR A 50 9.65 5.25 -13.43
CA THR A 50 11.06 5.48 -13.08
C THR A 50 11.64 4.39 -12.18
N ILE A 51 10.82 3.81 -11.32
CA ILE A 51 11.19 2.80 -10.32
C ILE A 51 10.47 1.47 -10.63
N GLY A 52 9.22 1.53 -11.11
CA GLY A 52 8.44 0.33 -11.44
C GLY A 52 7.71 -0.25 -10.23
N GLY A 53 8.41 -0.47 -9.12
CA GLY A 53 7.92 -1.10 -7.89
C GLY A 53 9.04 -1.23 -6.87
N ILE A 54 8.71 -1.53 -5.62
CA ILE A 54 9.67 -1.86 -4.56
C ILE A 54 9.15 -3.12 -3.88
N GLU A 55 9.71 -4.25 -4.27
CA GLU A 55 9.22 -5.57 -3.89
C GLU A 55 10.38 -6.36 -3.30
N SER A 56 10.19 -6.96 -2.13
CA SER A 56 11.07 -7.95 -1.55
C SER A 56 10.25 -9.14 -1.04
N ASP A 57 10.91 -10.29 -0.89
CA ASP A 57 10.21 -11.53 -0.53
C ASP A 57 9.55 -11.44 0.86
N GLU A 58 10.12 -10.64 1.78
CA GLU A 58 9.69 -10.62 3.19
C GLU A 58 9.37 -9.24 3.78
N THR A 59 9.62 -8.12 3.10
CA THR A 59 9.49 -6.80 3.77
C THR A 59 8.67 -5.82 2.97
N PHE A 60 9.06 -5.56 1.73
CA PHE A 60 8.42 -4.55 0.89
C PHE A 60 7.51 -5.19 -0.14
N SER A 61 6.30 -4.68 -0.25
CA SER A 61 5.36 -5.03 -1.31
C SER A 61 4.69 -3.76 -1.83
N ILE A 62 5.51 -2.76 -2.21
CA ILE A 62 5.04 -1.61 -2.97
C ILE A 62 4.96 -2.06 -4.42
N PHE A 63 3.79 -2.56 -4.80
CA PHE A 63 3.65 -3.41 -5.97
C PHE A 63 4.15 -2.74 -7.24
N SER A 64 4.87 -3.54 -8.03
CA SER A 64 5.02 -3.25 -9.45
C SER A 64 3.65 -3.25 -10.13
N LEU A 65 3.53 -2.54 -11.25
CA LEU A 65 2.23 -2.45 -11.93
C LEU A 65 1.72 -3.84 -12.36
N GLY A 66 2.60 -4.69 -12.90
CA GLY A 66 2.27 -6.07 -13.26
C GLY A 66 1.78 -6.89 -12.07
N ASN A 67 2.47 -6.81 -10.93
CA ASN A 67 2.05 -7.53 -9.72
C ASN A 67 0.75 -6.99 -9.13
N LEU A 68 0.54 -5.67 -9.15
CA LEU A 68 -0.71 -5.06 -8.72
C LEU A 68 -1.89 -5.52 -9.60
N LEU A 69 -1.70 -5.56 -10.92
CA LEU A 69 -2.71 -6.09 -11.84
C LEU A 69 -3.00 -7.57 -11.59
N ASN A 70 -1.96 -8.40 -11.44
CA ASN A 70 -2.11 -9.83 -11.12
C ASN A 70 -2.91 -10.01 -9.82
N GLN A 71 -2.55 -9.28 -8.76
CA GLN A 71 -3.25 -9.29 -7.47
C GLN A 71 -4.73 -8.90 -7.61
N ILE A 72 -5.05 -7.88 -8.42
CA ILE A 72 -6.43 -7.50 -8.66
C ILE A 72 -7.17 -8.61 -9.42
N GLN A 73 -6.55 -9.18 -10.46
CA GLN A 73 -7.14 -10.23 -11.27
C GLN A 73 -7.43 -11.50 -10.47
N GLU A 74 -6.50 -11.96 -9.64
CA GLU A 74 -6.65 -13.13 -8.76
C GLU A 74 -7.84 -12.99 -7.81
N ARG A 75 -8.13 -11.76 -7.38
CA ARG A 75 -9.23 -11.46 -6.45
C ARG A 75 -10.57 -11.19 -7.13
N THR A 76 -10.66 -11.18 -8.47
CA THR A 76 -11.88 -10.78 -9.21
C THR A 76 -13.15 -11.50 -8.74
N ASN A 77 -13.06 -12.77 -8.33
CA ASN A 77 -14.21 -13.57 -7.89
C ASN A 77 -14.50 -13.47 -6.38
N LEU A 78 -13.71 -12.71 -5.62
CA LEU A 78 -13.88 -12.52 -4.19
C LEU A 78 -14.87 -11.38 -3.91
N LYS A 79 -15.51 -11.42 -2.74
CA LYS A 79 -16.42 -10.36 -2.28
C LYS A 79 -15.69 -9.02 -2.14
N HIS A 80 -14.45 -9.06 -1.65
CA HIS A 80 -13.56 -7.92 -1.43
C HIS A 80 -12.44 -7.99 -2.45
N ASN A 81 -12.55 -7.23 -3.54
CA ASN A 81 -11.69 -7.38 -4.71
C ASN A 81 -11.18 -6.05 -5.29
N SER A 82 -11.43 -4.92 -4.62
CA SER A 82 -10.97 -3.62 -5.09
C SER A 82 -9.52 -3.34 -4.71
N THR A 83 -8.99 -2.22 -5.20
CA THR A 83 -7.71 -1.63 -4.75
C THR A 83 -7.89 -0.73 -3.53
N GLY A 84 -9.08 -0.70 -2.93
CA GLY A 84 -9.35 0.07 -1.71
C GLY A 84 -8.60 -0.50 -0.51
N ILE A 85 -8.23 0.35 0.44
CA ILE A 85 -7.41 -0.04 1.60
C ILE A 85 -7.98 -1.20 2.41
N ILE A 86 -9.28 -1.27 2.68
CA ILE A 86 -9.87 -2.36 3.46
C ILE A 86 -9.76 -3.68 2.70
N ASP A 87 -10.04 -3.67 1.40
CA ASP A 87 -9.94 -4.89 0.57
C ASP A 87 -8.47 -5.35 0.47
N MET A 88 -7.52 -4.42 0.40
CA MET A 88 -6.09 -4.72 0.41
C MET A 88 -5.61 -5.25 1.76
N ILE A 89 -6.15 -4.75 2.87
CA ILE A 89 -5.90 -5.30 4.21
C ILE A 89 -6.45 -6.73 4.31
N ILE A 90 -7.66 -7.00 3.80
CA ILE A 90 -8.22 -8.36 3.76
C ILE A 90 -7.33 -9.28 2.91
N ALA A 91 -6.84 -8.80 1.77
CA ALA A 91 -5.98 -9.56 0.87
C ALA A 91 -4.62 -9.91 1.48
N PHE A 92 -4.00 -8.97 2.20
CA PHE A 92 -2.73 -9.18 2.91
C PHE A 92 -2.79 -10.42 3.81
N TRP A 93 -3.91 -10.63 4.50
CA TRP A 93 -4.13 -11.79 5.34
C TRP A 93 -4.93 -12.90 4.68
N ALA A 94 -4.70 -13.12 3.38
CA ALA A 94 -5.26 -14.24 2.60
C ALA A 94 -6.80 -14.38 2.68
N ASN A 95 -7.51 -13.25 2.82
CA ASN A 95 -8.95 -13.19 3.04
C ASN A 95 -9.42 -13.80 4.37
N ASP A 96 -8.57 -13.82 5.40
CA ASP A 96 -8.93 -14.25 6.74
C ASP A 96 -9.09 -13.05 7.68
N ARG A 97 -10.05 -12.17 7.38
CA ARG A 97 -10.34 -10.98 8.21
C ARG A 97 -11.84 -10.82 8.46
N PRO A 98 -12.42 -11.63 9.35
CA PRO A 98 -13.86 -11.60 9.64
C PRO A 98 -14.32 -10.24 10.18
N GLU A 99 -13.47 -9.49 10.87
CA GLU A 99 -13.78 -8.16 11.39
C GLU A 99 -14.25 -7.20 10.29
N PHE A 100 -13.64 -7.29 9.10
CA PHE A 100 -14.00 -6.50 7.94
C PHE A 100 -15.07 -7.18 7.09
N GLN A 101 -15.00 -8.51 6.91
CA GLN A 101 -15.94 -9.24 6.04
C GLN A 101 -17.36 -9.31 6.61
N GLU A 102 -17.47 -9.41 7.94
CA GLU A 102 -18.73 -9.46 8.68
C GLU A 102 -19.16 -8.10 9.23
N TYR A 103 -18.48 -7.01 8.83
CA TYR A 103 -18.90 -5.64 9.18
C TYR A 103 -18.98 -5.40 10.71
N LYS A 104 -18.03 -5.96 11.46
CA LYS A 104 -18.02 -5.91 12.94
C LYS A 104 -17.83 -4.49 13.48
N PHE A 105 -17.00 -3.69 12.80
CA PHE A 105 -16.64 -2.33 13.22
C PHE A 105 -17.09 -1.23 12.24
N LEU A 106 -17.44 -1.61 11.01
CA LEU A 106 -17.88 -0.73 9.93
C LEU A 106 -19.11 -1.32 9.30
N THR A 107 -20.09 -0.49 8.90
CA THR A 107 -21.15 -0.95 8.00
C THR A 107 -20.61 -1.18 6.60
N GLU A 108 -21.32 -1.95 5.78
CA GLU A 108 -21.01 -2.13 4.36
C GLU A 108 -20.86 -0.81 3.61
N GLU A 109 -21.75 0.16 3.88
CA GLU A 109 -21.70 1.49 3.28
C GLU A 109 -20.42 2.25 3.69
N GLN A 110 -20.02 2.18 4.96
CA GLN A 110 -18.79 2.84 5.41
C GLN A 110 -17.55 2.18 4.80
N THR A 111 -17.52 0.84 4.74
CA THR A 111 -16.44 0.10 4.08
C THR A 111 -16.31 0.51 2.62
N GLN A 112 -17.43 0.61 1.88
CA GLN A 112 -17.42 1.04 0.50
C GLN A 112 -16.88 2.48 0.36
N LYS A 113 -17.34 3.42 1.19
CA LYS A 113 -16.87 4.81 1.16
C LYS A 113 -15.37 4.93 1.43
N ILE A 114 -14.84 4.15 2.38
CA ILE A 114 -13.41 4.13 2.70
C ILE A 114 -12.61 3.58 1.51
N ASN A 115 -13.01 2.45 0.94
CA ASN A 115 -12.34 1.86 -0.23
C ASN A 115 -12.38 2.76 -1.47
N GLU A 116 -13.47 3.53 -1.65
CA GLU A 116 -13.59 4.50 -2.73
C GLU A 116 -12.72 5.74 -2.52
N ALA A 117 -12.55 6.18 -1.27
CA ALA A 117 -11.79 7.37 -0.93
C ALA A 117 -10.26 7.12 -0.90
N PHE A 118 -9.86 5.92 -0.49
CA PHE A 118 -8.46 5.58 -0.24
C PHE A 118 -8.06 4.31 -0.97
N SER A 119 -7.34 4.51 -2.07
CA SER A 119 -6.76 3.41 -2.82
C SER A 119 -5.37 3.08 -2.30
N CYS A 120 -5.03 1.81 -2.27
CA CYS A 120 -3.79 1.27 -1.73
C CYS A 120 -2.92 0.69 -2.87
N ILE A 121 -1.62 1.01 -2.84
CA ILE A 121 -0.65 0.59 -3.87
C ILE A 121 0.29 -0.50 -3.38
N GLY A 122 0.17 -0.91 -2.12
CA GLY A 122 1.08 -1.85 -1.51
C GLY A 122 1.20 -1.67 -0.02
N TRP A 123 2.10 -2.45 0.57
CA TRP A 123 2.39 -2.41 1.99
C TRP A 123 3.86 -2.73 2.27
N MET A 124 4.28 -2.41 3.49
CA MET A 124 5.50 -2.94 4.10
C MET A 124 5.10 -3.78 5.30
N MET A 125 5.64 -4.99 5.44
CA MET A 125 5.47 -5.77 6.67
C MET A 125 6.19 -5.04 7.80
N SER A 126 5.51 -4.86 8.94
CA SER A 126 6.14 -4.19 10.08
C SER A 126 6.99 -5.20 10.83
N GLU A 127 8.31 -4.99 10.89
CA GLU A 127 9.24 -5.92 11.54
C GLU A 127 8.95 -6.18 13.02
N GLU A 128 8.33 -5.23 13.74
CA GLU A 128 7.95 -5.46 15.14
C GLU A 128 7.07 -6.70 15.30
N ASP A 129 6.21 -6.98 14.31
CA ASP A 129 5.32 -8.13 14.26
C ASP A 129 5.08 -8.56 12.79
N ILE A 130 6.12 -9.15 12.15
CA ILE A 130 6.22 -9.44 10.70
C ILE A 130 4.98 -10.12 10.10
N ASN A 131 4.23 -10.91 10.89
CA ASN A 131 3.03 -11.61 10.44
C ASN A 131 1.71 -11.04 10.98
N GLU A 132 1.79 -10.05 11.86
CA GLU A 132 0.63 -9.53 12.60
C GLU A 132 0.28 -8.10 12.20
N SER A 133 1.18 -7.40 11.50
CA SER A 133 0.98 -6.01 11.13
C SER A 133 1.59 -5.62 9.78
N GLY A 134 0.96 -4.62 9.15
CA GLY A 134 1.42 -4.04 7.89
C GLY A 134 1.21 -2.53 7.85
N GLU A 135 2.09 -1.85 7.12
CA GLU A 135 1.99 -0.43 6.79
C GLU A 135 1.56 -0.25 5.34
N TYR A 136 0.32 0.19 5.14
CA TYR A 136 -0.31 0.26 3.83
C TYR A 136 -0.13 1.64 3.22
N VAL A 137 0.42 1.72 2.01
CA VAL A 137 0.61 2.98 1.29
C VAL A 137 -0.65 3.30 0.50
N ILE A 138 -1.28 4.41 0.86
CA ILE A 138 -2.54 4.85 0.27
C ILE A 138 -2.42 6.22 -0.38
N PHE A 139 -3.35 6.50 -1.28
CA PHE A 139 -3.56 7.82 -1.85
C PHE A 139 -5.05 8.16 -1.97
N ASP A 140 -5.35 9.46 -2.05
CA ASP A 140 -6.69 9.98 -2.26
C ASP A 140 -6.86 10.66 -3.63
N LYS A 141 -8.10 11.06 -3.92
CA LYS A 141 -8.47 11.77 -5.16
C LYS A 141 -7.75 13.12 -5.36
N ASN A 142 -7.17 13.69 -4.30
CA ASN A 142 -6.43 14.94 -4.36
C ASN A 142 -4.95 14.69 -4.68
N GLY A 143 -4.53 13.43 -4.78
CA GLY A 143 -3.15 13.03 -5.01
C GLY A 143 -2.27 13.17 -3.78
N SER A 144 -2.86 13.18 -2.58
CA SER A 144 -2.13 13.13 -1.32
C SER A 144 -1.88 11.68 -0.93
N PHE A 145 -0.76 11.42 -0.26
CA PHE A 145 -0.35 10.08 0.17
C PHE A 145 -0.28 9.95 1.69
N ALA A 146 -0.47 8.74 2.19
CA ALA A 146 -0.24 8.39 3.60
C ALA A 146 0.13 6.91 3.74
N ASN A 147 0.72 6.55 4.87
CA ASN A 147 0.83 5.18 5.35
C ASN A 147 -0.17 4.94 6.49
N ILE A 148 -0.85 3.80 6.46
CA ILE A 148 -1.75 3.35 7.53
C ILE A 148 -1.17 2.09 8.15
N TYR A 149 -0.83 2.15 9.43
CA TYR A 149 -0.42 0.97 10.19
C TYR A 149 -1.66 0.20 10.64
N CYS A 150 -1.67 -1.12 10.41
CA CYS A 150 -2.73 -2.01 10.83
C CYS A 150 -2.15 -3.26 11.48
N HIS A 151 -2.52 -3.51 12.74
CA HIS A 151 -2.17 -4.71 13.49
C HIS A 151 -3.42 -5.57 13.74
N GLN A 152 -3.32 -6.89 13.63
CA GLN A 152 -4.44 -7.82 13.73
C GLN A 152 -5.22 -7.73 15.05
N ASP A 153 -4.55 -7.49 16.17
CA ASP A 153 -5.22 -7.27 17.46
C ASP A 153 -5.80 -5.86 17.66
N LYS A 154 -5.48 -4.91 16.77
CA LYS A 154 -5.83 -3.49 16.92
C LYS A 154 -6.65 -2.97 15.73
N ILE A 155 -7.36 -3.83 15.00
CA ILE A 155 -8.18 -3.47 13.84
C ILE A 155 -9.11 -2.28 14.10
N LYS A 156 -9.71 -2.21 15.28
CA LYS A 156 -10.60 -1.10 15.65
C LYS A 156 -9.88 0.26 15.63
N SER A 157 -8.60 0.30 15.97
CA SER A 157 -7.79 1.52 15.88
C SER A 157 -7.64 1.98 14.43
N THR A 158 -7.30 1.04 13.53
CA THR A 158 -7.21 1.29 12.10
C THR A 158 -8.53 1.81 11.54
N VAL A 159 -9.64 1.18 11.92
CA VAL A 159 -11.00 1.62 11.52
C VAL A 159 -11.29 3.05 11.95
N ASN A 160 -11.01 3.39 13.21
CA ASN A 160 -11.22 4.75 13.71
C ASN A 160 -10.38 5.76 12.94
N GLN A 161 -9.11 5.44 12.66
CA GLN A 161 -8.23 6.29 11.86
C GLN A 161 -8.77 6.50 10.44
N LEU A 162 -9.24 5.44 9.77
CA LEU A 162 -9.81 5.54 8.42
C LEU A 162 -11.09 6.36 8.38
N LEU A 163 -11.94 6.26 9.40
CA LEU A 163 -13.13 7.10 9.53
C LEU A 163 -12.76 8.58 9.74
N GLU A 164 -11.77 8.87 10.58
CA GLU A 164 -11.27 10.24 10.78
C GLU A 164 -10.69 10.83 9.48
N LEU A 165 -9.92 10.04 8.73
CA LEU A 165 -9.39 10.45 7.43
C LEU A 165 -10.49 10.62 6.39
N LEU A 166 -11.58 9.85 6.45
CA LEU A 166 -12.72 10.03 5.56
C LEU A 166 -13.38 11.40 5.75
N GLU A 167 -13.36 11.94 6.98
CA GLU A 167 -13.87 13.27 7.30
C GLU A 167 -12.87 14.38 7.01
N SER A 168 -11.58 14.16 7.32
CA SER A 168 -10.54 15.19 7.28
C SER A 168 -9.73 15.24 5.98
N GLY A 169 -9.76 14.17 5.18
CA GLY A 169 -8.88 13.96 4.03
C GLY A 169 -7.49 13.44 4.44
N LEU A 170 -6.69 13.01 3.47
CA LEU A 170 -5.30 12.63 3.76
C LEU A 170 -4.45 13.88 4.04
N PRO A 171 -3.42 13.77 4.91
CA PRO A 171 -2.42 14.82 5.03
C PRO A 171 -1.73 14.98 3.68
N GLY A 172 -1.51 16.22 3.23
CA GLY A 172 -0.95 16.56 1.91
C GLY A 172 0.53 16.21 1.72
N ARG A 173 0.90 14.95 1.96
CA ARG A 173 2.25 14.41 1.79
C ARG A 173 2.45 13.89 0.37
N SER A 174 3.69 13.91 -0.10
CA SER A 174 4.12 13.27 -1.34
C SER A 174 4.36 11.77 -1.16
N LEU A 175 4.33 11.02 -2.26
CA LEU A 175 4.71 9.60 -2.26
C LEU A 175 6.17 9.44 -1.82
N GLU A 176 7.08 10.31 -2.28
CA GLU A 176 8.47 10.31 -1.83
C GLU A 176 8.58 10.39 -0.30
N ASN A 177 7.83 11.28 0.35
CA ASN A 177 7.88 11.40 1.81
C ASN A 177 7.30 10.18 2.53
N VAL A 178 6.32 9.49 1.95
CA VAL A 178 5.80 8.25 2.54
C VAL A 178 6.81 7.11 2.40
N LEU A 179 7.41 6.96 1.22
CA LEU A 179 8.42 5.92 0.98
C LEU A 179 9.68 6.14 1.81
N GLU A 180 10.16 7.39 1.95
CA GLU A 180 11.31 7.70 2.82
C GLU A 180 11.07 7.29 4.26
N GLU A 181 9.89 7.58 4.80
CA GLU A 181 9.54 7.18 6.17
C GLU A 181 9.51 5.65 6.32
N LEU A 182 9.02 4.92 5.32
CA LEU A 182 9.04 3.46 5.33
C LEU A 182 10.47 2.91 5.32
N PHE A 183 11.35 3.47 4.48
CA PHE A 183 12.77 3.10 4.48
C PHE A 183 13.46 3.43 5.81
N GLU A 184 13.21 4.60 6.38
CA GLU A 184 13.75 4.97 7.71
C GLU A 184 13.28 4.02 8.81
N ARG A 185 12.02 3.56 8.75
CA ARG A 185 11.48 2.58 9.71
C ARG A 185 12.09 1.19 9.51
N ALA A 186 12.28 0.76 8.27
CA ALA A 186 13.01 -0.47 8.01
C ALA A 186 14.43 -0.38 8.60
N GLU A 187 15.19 0.67 8.27
CA GLU A 187 16.60 0.78 8.69
C GLU A 187 16.83 1.10 10.17
N GLY A 188 16.00 1.95 10.77
CA GLY A 188 16.10 2.30 12.19
C GLY A 188 15.93 1.07 13.09
N ASN A 189 15.22 0.06 12.62
CA ASN A 189 15.00 -1.20 13.29
C ASN A 189 16.06 -2.27 12.96
N LEU A 190 16.69 -2.18 11.77
CA LEU A 190 17.81 -3.05 11.37
C LEU A 190 19.11 -2.74 12.14
N SER A 191 19.31 -1.49 12.58
CA SER A 191 20.44 -1.12 13.47
C SER A 191 20.42 -1.75 14.88
N ARG A 192 19.34 -2.47 15.25
CA ARG A 192 19.24 -3.19 16.53
C ARG A 192 19.77 -4.63 16.49
N TRP A 193 20.18 -5.09 15.31
CA TRP A 193 20.67 -6.46 15.11
C TRP A 193 22.17 -6.56 14.78
N ASP A 194 22.91 -5.45 14.90
CA ASP A 194 24.39 -5.43 15.02
C ASP A 194 24.87 -5.60 16.48
#